data_AF-A0A918J6W9-F1
#
_entry.id   AF-A0A918J6W9-F1
#
_cell.length_a   1.000
_cell.length_b   1.000
_cell.length_c   1.000
_cell.angle_alpha   90.00
_cell.angle_beta   90.00
_cell.angle_gamma   90.00
#
_symmetry.space_group_name_H-M   'P 1'
#
loop_
_entity.id
_entity.type
_entity.pdbx_description
1 polymer ?
#
loop_
_entity_poly.entity_id
_entity_poly.type
_entity_poly.pdbx_seq_one_letter_code
_entity_poly.pdbx_strand_id
1 'polypeptide(L)'
;MPADTLRPPAVRPPAPAVPPDAPPVGPVTVTAELIAEFADATGDTDPAYRDPAAARALGHPDVIAPPTFAVRLAARAELPVLARYPLGYDYTSATHLSQDYRHVRPIRAGDVLTARGRLVDAREALGGALVTVEVTVTDGGGSPVTVSTARILSGRPVAGEAARAALEEFIGRDDFVCLGAKAALRRDRITHHHCGEPASEEAVRANLGGLRAFLDSFEPGAQSFSSFVATFDRLPDTSEETFERTVWRHLQALHDEDSRHHAWTGLYDRDPASPRFAFSLFGHPFFVVGLHPGASRPSRRFALPALVFNSHLQFNALGRNFFRMRKRIRQRDHDLHGSANPSLLTYRDEARHYSGRMTAPDWTCPFTAGPPG
;
A
#
# COMPACT_ATOMS: atom_id res chain seq x y z
N MET A 1 -47.17 -1.98 -36.63
CA MET A 1 -45.70 -2.06 -36.52
C MET A 1 -45.20 -0.67 -36.14
N PRO A 2 -44.92 -0.36 -34.86
CA PRO A 2 -44.30 0.91 -34.53
C PRO A 2 -42.80 0.83 -34.81
N ALA A 3 -42.26 1.89 -35.39
CA ALA A 3 -40.86 2.03 -35.74
C ALA A 3 -39.98 2.05 -34.47
N ASP A 4 -38.95 1.20 -34.49
CA ASP A 4 -37.94 1.05 -33.45
C ASP A 4 -37.05 2.30 -33.43
N THR A 5 -37.33 3.23 -32.52
CA THR A 5 -36.46 4.38 -32.27
C THR A 5 -35.22 3.91 -31.55
N LEU A 6 -34.18 3.59 -32.33
CA LEU A 6 -32.81 3.38 -31.86
C LEU A 6 -32.39 4.54 -30.97
N ARG A 7 -32.25 4.26 -29.68
CA ARG A 7 -31.69 5.16 -28.67
C ARG A 7 -30.29 5.58 -29.14
N PRO A 8 -29.96 6.88 -29.23
CA PRO A 8 -28.62 7.30 -29.63
C PRO A 8 -27.59 6.71 -28.64
N PRO A 9 -26.39 6.33 -29.12
CA PRO A 9 -25.36 5.78 -28.25
C PRO A 9 -25.05 6.78 -27.13
N ALA A 10 -25.00 6.29 -25.89
CA ALA A 10 -24.67 7.10 -24.73
C ALA A 10 -23.36 7.84 -24.98
N VAL A 11 -23.40 9.17 -24.83
CA VAL A 11 -22.21 10.03 -24.94
C VAL A 11 -21.23 9.57 -23.86
N ARG A 12 -20.08 9.03 -24.28
CA ARG A 12 -19.01 8.59 -23.37
C ARG A 12 -18.58 9.78 -22.51
N PRO A 13 -18.52 9.65 -21.18
CA PRO A 13 -17.90 10.69 -20.36
C PRO A 13 -16.45 10.89 -20.82
N PRO A 14 -15.93 12.14 -20.80
CA PRO A 14 -14.57 12.43 -21.20
C PRO A 14 -13.60 11.62 -20.34
N ALA A 15 -12.57 11.05 -20.98
CA ALA A 15 -11.51 10.35 -20.27
C ALA A 15 -10.87 11.31 -19.24
N PRO A 16 -10.54 10.84 -18.03
CA PRO A 16 -9.85 11.66 -17.04
C PRO A 16 -8.54 12.21 -17.65
N ALA A 17 -8.18 13.45 -17.28
CA ALA A 17 -6.98 14.10 -17.78
C ALA A 17 -5.75 13.20 -17.54
N VAL A 18 -5.01 12.90 -18.61
CA VAL A 18 -3.80 12.07 -18.56
C VAL A 18 -2.75 12.80 -17.70
N PRO A 19 -2.30 12.23 -16.56
CA PRO A 19 -1.25 12.84 -15.76
C PRO A 19 0.06 12.93 -16.56
N PRO A 20 0.97 13.85 -16.21
CA PRO A 20 2.25 14.02 -16.91
C PRO A 20 3.05 12.71 -16.93
N ASP A 21 3.82 12.51 -18.01
CA ASP A 21 4.60 11.28 -18.25
C ASP A 21 5.35 10.82 -17.00
N ALA A 22 5.37 9.51 -16.78
CA ALA A 22 6.12 8.91 -15.67
C ALA A 22 7.62 9.28 -15.76
N PRO A 23 8.33 9.38 -14.62
CA PRO A 23 9.78 9.52 -14.63
C PRO A 23 10.39 8.36 -15.43
N PRO A 24 11.43 8.63 -16.24
CA PRO A 24 12.03 7.61 -17.07
C PRO A 24 12.74 6.54 -16.22
N VAL A 25 12.77 5.31 -16.74
CA VAL A 25 13.50 4.17 -16.17
C VAL A 25 14.76 3.92 -16.98
N GLY A 26 15.89 3.76 -16.30
CA GLY A 26 17.21 3.59 -16.89
C GLY A 26 18.15 4.74 -16.50
N PRO A 27 19.30 4.88 -17.19
CA PRO A 27 19.71 4.09 -18.34
C PRO A 27 20.05 2.63 -18.00
N VAL A 28 19.87 1.72 -18.95
CA VAL A 28 20.27 0.30 -18.86
C VAL A 28 21.15 -0.05 -20.06
N THR A 29 22.36 -0.54 -19.79
CA THR A 29 23.23 -1.07 -20.84
C THR A 29 22.79 -2.49 -21.20
N VAL A 30 22.52 -2.72 -22.47
CA VAL A 30 22.19 -4.04 -23.02
C VAL A 30 23.49 -4.77 -23.32
N THR A 31 23.69 -5.96 -22.74
CA THR A 31 24.87 -6.80 -23.02
C THR A 31 24.46 -8.03 -23.82
N ALA A 32 25.42 -8.66 -24.50
CA ALA A 32 25.21 -9.91 -25.22
C ALA A 32 24.73 -11.02 -24.27
N GLU A 33 25.25 -11.05 -23.04
CA GLU A 33 24.87 -12.01 -22.00
C GLU A 33 23.41 -11.81 -21.57
N LEU A 34 22.96 -10.56 -21.41
CA LEU A 34 21.55 -10.29 -21.08
C LEU A 34 20.60 -10.72 -22.19
N ILE A 35 21.02 -10.54 -23.45
CA ILE A 35 20.27 -10.99 -24.63
C ILE A 35 20.18 -12.52 -24.64
N ALA A 36 21.31 -13.21 -24.47
CA ALA A 36 21.36 -14.67 -24.45
C ALA A 36 20.54 -15.26 -23.29
N GLU A 37 20.66 -14.70 -22.07
CA GLU A 37 19.88 -15.08 -20.89
C GLU A 37 18.38 -14.98 -21.17
N PHE A 38 17.94 -13.90 -21.82
CA PHE A 38 16.52 -13.72 -22.15
C PHE A 38 16.07 -14.74 -23.21
N ALA A 39 16.86 -14.94 -24.26
CA ALA A 39 16.57 -15.92 -25.30
C ALA A 39 16.49 -17.35 -24.73
N ASP A 40 17.36 -17.71 -23.79
CA ASP A 40 17.32 -18.99 -23.07
C ASP A 40 16.05 -19.10 -22.22
N ALA A 41 15.69 -18.05 -21.49
CA ALA A 41 14.49 -18.02 -20.65
C ALA A 41 13.18 -18.15 -21.45
N THR A 42 13.14 -17.64 -22.69
CA THR A 42 11.99 -17.80 -23.59
C THR A 42 12.05 -19.06 -24.45
N GLY A 43 13.16 -19.80 -24.41
CA GLY A 43 13.38 -20.98 -25.26
C GLY A 43 13.59 -20.66 -26.74
N ASP A 44 13.98 -19.43 -27.07
CA ASP A 44 14.20 -19.01 -28.45
C ASP A 44 15.64 -19.33 -28.88
N THR A 45 15.76 -20.22 -29.88
CA THR A 45 17.02 -20.82 -30.29
C THR A 45 17.68 -20.11 -31.48
N ASP A 46 17.14 -18.99 -31.96
CA ASP A 46 17.76 -18.28 -33.08
C ASP A 46 19.23 -17.89 -32.75
N PRO A 47 20.21 -18.28 -33.59
CA PRO A 47 21.62 -18.00 -33.33
C PRO A 47 21.95 -16.50 -33.35
N ALA A 48 21.13 -15.64 -33.97
CA ALA A 48 21.34 -14.18 -33.99
C ALA A 48 21.34 -13.53 -32.60
N TYR A 49 20.85 -14.24 -31.58
CA TYR A 49 20.80 -13.78 -30.20
C TYR A 49 22.05 -14.15 -29.39
N ARG A 50 22.93 -15.01 -29.93
CA ARG A 50 24.09 -15.56 -29.20
C ARG A 50 25.40 -15.47 -29.99
N ASP A 51 25.32 -15.53 -31.31
CA ASP A 51 26.49 -15.54 -32.21
C ASP A 51 26.55 -14.23 -33.04
N PRO A 52 27.57 -13.37 -32.80
CA PRO A 52 27.80 -12.18 -33.60
C PRO A 52 27.96 -12.47 -35.11
N ALA A 53 28.52 -13.63 -35.49
CA ALA A 53 28.67 -14.00 -36.89
C ALA A 53 27.31 -14.29 -37.55
N ALA A 54 26.44 -15.02 -36.85
CA ALA A 54 25.06 -15.25 -37.31
C ALA A 54 24.26 -13.94 -37.42
N ALA A 55 24.38 -13.04 -36.44
CA ALA A 55 23.73 -11.73 -36.50
C ALA A 55 24.23 -10.88 -37.68
N ARG A 56 25.54 -10.90 -37.95
CA ARG A 56 26.14 -10.22 -39.12
C ARG A 56 25.71 -10.82 -40.45
N ALA A 57 25.52 -12.13 -40.53
CA ALA A 57 24.97 -12.77 -41.72
C ALA A 57 23.54 -12.29 -42.04
N LEU A 58 22.80 -11.82 -41.04
CA LEU A 58 21.48 -11.18 -41.19
C LEU A 58 21.55 -9.65 -41.39
N GLY A 59 22.75 -9.08 -41.50
CA GLY A 59 22.97 -7.65 -41.71
C GLY A 59 22.95 -6.80 -40.44
N HIS A 60 23.05 -7.42 -39.26
CA HIS A 60 23.18 -6.69 -37.99
C HIS A 60 24.66 -6.50 -37.60
N PRO A 61 25.02 -5.39 -36.92
CA PRO A 61 26.42 -5.15 -36.56
C PRO A 61 26.95 -6.13 -35.50
N ASP A 62 26.07 -6.59 -34.62
CA ASP A 62 26.32 -7.52 -33.53
C ASP A 62 25.01 -8.23 -33.13
N VAL A 63 25.05 -9.09 -32.11
CA VAL A 63 23.88 -9.80 -31.58
C VAL A 63 22.73 -8.84 -31.28
N ILE A 64 21.53 -9.29 -31.66
CA ILE A 64 20.29 -8.55 -31.47
C ILE A 64 19.44 -9.20 -30.41
N ALA A 65 18.58 -8.42 -29.75
CA ALA A 65 17.67 -8.95 -28.76
C ALA A 65 16.44 -9.61 -29.41
N PRO A 66 15.87 -10.67 -28.80
CA PRO A 66 14.56 -11.18 -29.19
C PRO A 66 13.49 -10.08 -29.22
N PRO A 67 12.46 -10.16 -30.08
CA PRO A 67 11.47 -9.09 -30.24
C PRO A 67 10.80 -8.66 -28.93
N THR A 68 10.58 -9.59 -28.00
CA THR A 68 9.93 -9.30 -26.70
C THR A 68 10.91 -8.83 -25.61
N PHE A 69 12.22 -8.74 -25.88
CA PHE A 69 13.23 -8.33 -24.89
C PHE A 69 12.93 -6.95 -24.27
N ALA A 70 12.29 -6.06 -25.03
CA ALA A 70 11.88 -4.74 -24.57
C ALA A 70 10.99 -4.79 -23.31
N VAL A 71 10.32 -5.92 -23.02
CA VAL A 71 9.53 -6.13 -21.79
C VAL A 71 10.33 -5.87 -20.52
N ARG A 72 11.65 -6.15 -20.51
CA ARG A 72 12.52 -5.94 -19.35
C ARG A 72 12.56 -4.49 -18.88
N LEU A 73 12.49 -3.54 -19.82
CA LEU A 73 12.42 -2.11 -19.53
C LEU A 73 10.97 -1.61 -19.49
N ALA A 74 10.11 -2.11 -20.39
CA ALA A 74 8.73 -1.66 -20.50
C ALA A 74 7.94 -1.92 -19.21
N ALA A 75 8.00 -3.14 -18.65
CA ALA A 75 7.30 -3.48 -17.42
C ALA A 75 7.73 -2.57 -16.23
N ARG A 76 9.01 -2.20 -16.16
CA ARG A 76 9.51 -1.28 -15.13
C ARG A 76 8.98 0.14 -15.33
N ALA A 77 8.80 0.59 -16.57
CA ALA A 77 8.29 1.91 -16.91
C ALA A 77 6.74 2.00 -16.85
N GLU A 78 6.04 0.86 -16.93
CA GLU A 78 4.59 0.76 -16.72
C GLU A 78 4.21 0.98 -15.25
N LEU A 79 4.98 0.41 -14.32
CA LEU A 79 4.66 0.46 -12.88
C LEU A 79 4.41 1.88 -12.33
N PRO A 80 5.24 2.90 -12.59
CA PRO A 80 4.98 4.26 -12.11
C PRO A 80 3.75 4.91 -12.75
N VAL A 81 3.36 4.50 -13.96
CA VAL A 81 2.12 4.97 -14.60
C VAL A 81 0.92 4.37 -13.89
N LEU A 82 0.94 3.05 -13.66
CA LEU A 82 -0.14 2.31 -12.99
C LEU A 82 -0.30 2.73 -11.52
N ALA A 83 0.80 3.01 -10.81
CA ALA A 83 0.77 3.47 -9.43
C ALA A 83 0.10 4.85 -9.26
N ARG A 84 0.07 5.67 -10.32
CA ARG A 84 -0.55 7.02 -10.31
C ARG A 84 -1.98 7.00 -10.84
N TYR A 85 -2.55 5.81 -11.05
CA TYR A 85 -3.85 5.67 -11.67
C TYR A 85 -4.99 5.99 -10.68
N PRO A 86 -5.86 6.98 -10.99
CA PRO A 86 -6.84 7.50 -10.03
C PRO A 86 -8.02 6.58 -9.71
N LEU A 87 -8.32 5.56 -10.53
CA LEU A 87 -9.45 4.64 -10.27
C LEU A 87 -9.07 3.40 -9.46
N GLY A 88 -7.82 3.32 -8.98
CA GLY A 88 -7.30 2.18 -8.23
C GLY A 88 -6.85 1.05 -9.16
N TYR A 89 -5.59 0.63 -9.01
CA TYR A 89 -5.02 -0.51 -9.71
C TYR A 89 -4.58 -1.53 -8.65
N ASP A 90 -5.19 -2.70 -8.64
CA ASP A 90 -4.71 -3.83 -7.88
C ASP A 90 -3.83 -4.74 -8.74
N TYR A 91 -2.53 -4.72 -8.44
CA TYR A 91 -1.55 -5.58 -9.10
C TYR A 91 -1.84 -7.07 -8.87
N THR A 92 -2.44 -7.47 -7.74
CA THR A 92 -2.65 -8.90 -7.44
C THR A 92 -3.77 -9.54 -8.24
N SER A 93 -4.72 -8.75 -8.73
CA SER A 93 -5.78 -9.16 -9.65
C SER A 93 -5.55 -8.70 -11.09
N ALA A 94 -4.40 -8.10 -11.38
CA ALA A 94 -4.10 -7.59 -12.70
C ALA A 94 -3.86 -8.73 -13.70
N THR A 95 -4.63 -8.70 -14.79
CA THR A 95 -4.50 -9.58 -15.94
C THR A 95 -3.97 -8.77 -17.12
N HIS A 96 -2.82 -9.17 -17.65
CA HIS A 96 -2.27 -8.61 -18.88
C HIS A 96 -3.06 -9.17 -20.07
N LEU A 97 -3.81 -8.32 -20.78
CA LEU A 97 -4.71 -8.74 -21.87
C LEU A 97 -4.01 -8.79 -23.22
N SER A 98 -3.23 -7.77 -23.55
CA SER A 98 -2.50 -7.71 -24.81
C SER A 98 -1.22 -6.91 -24.68
N GLN A 99 -0.25 -7.27 -25.50
CA GLN A 99 1.05 -6.64 -25.59
C GLN A 99 1.39 -6.46 -27.07
N ASP A 100 1.56 -5.21 -27.48
CA ASP A 100 1.94 -4.83 -28.84
C ASP A 100 3.34 -4.21 -28.82
N TYR A 101 4.18 -4.57 -29.81
CA TYR A 101 5.51 -3.98 -29.99
C TYR A 101 5.64 -3.41 -31.40
N ARG A 102 6.11 -2.16 -31.47
CA ARG A 102 6.53 -1.51 -32.71
C ARG A 102 8.02 -1.19 -32.63
N HIS A 103 8.84 -2.02 -33.26
CA HIS A 103 10.28 -1.82 -33.34
C HIS A 103 10.64 -0.82 -34.44
N VAL A 104 11.35 0.25 -34.07
CA VAL A 104 11.95 1.19 -35.04
C VAL A 104 13.25 0.59 -35.59
N ARG A 105 14.01 -0.07 -34.72
CA ARG A 105 15.17 -0.91 -35.06
C ARG A 105 15.30 -2.03 -34.01
N PRO A 106 16.05 -3.12 -34.31
CA PRO A 106 16.39 -4.11 -33.30
C PRO A 106 17.18 -3.48 -32.15
N ILE A 107 16.90 -3.94 -30.92
CA ILE A 107 17.76 -3.71 -29.77
C ILE A 107 19.02 -4.55 -29.96
N ARG A 108 20.19 -3.97 -29.67
CA ARG A 108 21.50 -4.59 -29.91
C ARG A 108 22.31 -4.64 -28.63
N ALA A 109 23.26 -5.58 -28.56
CA ALA A 109 24.32 -5.48 -27.56
C ALA A 109 25.05 -4.13 -27.69
N GLY A 110 25.34 -3.50 -26.55
CA GLY A 110 25.95 -2.18 -26.45
C GLY A 110 24.95 -1.01 -26.43
N ASP A 111 23.66 -1.23 -26.72
CA ASP A 111 22.66 -0.17 -26.58
C ASP A 111 22.56 0.29 -25.11
N VAL A 112 22.47 1.61 -24.90
CA VAL A 112 22.15 2.21 -23.61
C VAL A 112 20.73 2.74 -23.69
N LEU A 113 19.79 2.04 -23.05
CA LEU A 113 18.36 2.27 -23.23
C LEU A 113 17.73 2.97 -22.03
N THR A 114 16.80 3.88 -22.32
CA THR A 114 15.91 4.53 -21.35
C THR A 114 14.48 4.30 -21.77
N ALA A 115 13.57 4.07 -20.83
CA ALA A 115 12.16 3.84 -21.10
C ALA A 115 11.26 4.85 -20.38
N ARG A 116 10.23 5.35 -21.05
CA ARG A 116 9.26 6.28 -20.47
C ARG A 116 7.84 5.81 -20.75
N GLY A 117 7.08 5.59 -19.69
CA GLY A 117 5.67 5.19 -19.75
C GLY A 117 4.72 6.38 -19.78
N ARG A 118 3.63 6.23 -20.52
CA ARG A 118 2.53 7.17 -20.64
C ARG A 118 1.19 6.43 -20.59
N LEU A 119 0.22 7.01 -19.89
CA LEU A 119 -1.16 6.54 -19.91
C LEU A 119 -1.83 6.97 -21.23
N VAL A 120 -2.28 6.01 -22.03
CA VAL A 120 -2.95 6.26 -23.31
C VAL A 120 -4.47 6.31 -23.15
N ASP A 121 -5.02 5.34 -22.44
CA ASP A 121 -6.47 5.23 -22.19
C ASP A 121 -6.70 4.55 -20.84
N ALA A 122 -7.79 4.92 -20.19
CA ALA A 122 -8.24 4.25 -18.99
C ALA A 122 -9.75 4.35 -18.85
N ARG A 123 -10.37 3.23 -18.50
CA ARG A 123 -11.82 3.14 -18.34
C ARG A 123 -12.21 2.02 -17.40
N GLU A 124 -13.38 2.14 -16.79
CA GLU A 124 -13.97 1.04 -16.05
C GLU A 124 -14.37 -0.10 -16.99
N ALA A 125 -14.08 -1.33 -16.58
CA ALA A 125 -14.49 -2.54 -17.29
C ALA A 125 -14.52 -3.73 -16.34
N LEU A 126 -15.52 -4.61 -16.47
CA LEU A 126 -15.61 -5.88 -15.74
C LEU A 126 -15.46 -5.74 -14.21
N GLY A 127 -16.03 -4.68 -13.62
CA GLY A 127 -15.93 -4.43 -12.18
C GLY A 127 -14.55 -3.94 -11.71
N GLY A 128 -13.68 -3.57 -12.65
CA GLY A 128 -12.31 -3.13 -12.44
C GLY A 128 -11.92 -1.97 -13.35
N ALA A 129 -10.62 -1.83 -13.60
CA ALA A 129 -10.05 -0.85 -14.49
C ALA A 129 -9.34 -1.51 -15.67
N LEU A 130 -9.72 -1.12 -16.89
CA LEU A 130 -8.98 -1.41 -18.10
C LEU A 130 -8.08 -0.22 -18.42
N VAL A 131 -6.77 -0.44 -18.35
CA VAL A 131 -5.73 0.57 -18.54
C VAL A 131 -4.89 0.23 -19.76
N THR A 132 -4.60 1.23 -20.59
CA THR A 132 -3.67 1.12 -21.72
C THR A 132 -2.46 2.00 -21.45
N VAL A 133 -1.28 1.40 -21.38
CA VAL A 133 -0.01 2.09 -21.13
C VAL A 133 0.86 1.93 -22.37
N GLU A 134 1.41 3.04 -22.86
CA GLU A 134 2.43 3.04 -23.90
C GLU A 134 3.78 3.38 -23.28
N VAL A 135 4.81 2.61 -23.62
CA VAL A 135 6.19 2.87 -23.23
C VAL A 135 7.02 3.12 -24.47
N THR A 136 7.67 4.28 -24.52
CA THR A 136 8.70 4.57 -25.51
C THR A 136 10.07 4.25 -24.94
N VAL A 137 10.82 3.39 -25.62
CA VAL A 137 12.22 3.06 -25.32
C VAL A 137 13.12 3.83 -26.30
N THR A 138 14.07 4.60 -25.76
CA THR A 138 15.03 5.40 -26.53
C THR A 138 16.46 4.96 -26.25
N ASP A 139 17.37 5.19 -27.19
CA ASP A 139 18.81 5.02 -26.98
C ASP A 139 19.46 6.22 -26.27
N GLY A 140 20.77 6.16 -26.06
CA GLY A 140 21.55 7.20 -25.40
C GLY A 140 21.57 8.55 -26.14
N GLY A 141 21.20 8.57 -27.42
CA GLY A 141 21.01 9.80 -28.21
C GLY A 141 19.58 10.34 -28.15
N GLY A 142 18.67 9.67 -27.42
CA GLY A 142 17.26 10.02 -27.34
C GLY A 142 16.42 9.56 -28.54
N SER A 143 16.99 8.76 -29.45
CA SER A 143 16.27 8.26 -30.62
C SER A 143 15.36 7.08 -30.24
N PRO A 144 14.10 7.01 -30.69
CA PRO A 144 13.21 5.88 -30.40
C PRO A 144 13.73 4.57 -31.00
N VAL A 145 13.77 3.52 -30.17
CA VAL A 145 14.19 2.18 -30.56
C VAL A 145 12.99 1.25 -30.67
N THR A 146 12.09 1.28 -29.68
CA THR A 146 10.88 0.44 -29.64
C THR A 146 9.78 1.16 -28.87
N VAL A 147 8.55 0.99 -29.33
CA VAL A 147 7.34 1.40 -28.60
C VAL A 147 6.59 0.14 -28.20
N SER A 148 6.27 0.03 -26.91
CA SER A 148 5.50 -1.06 -26.29
C SER A 148 4.14 -0.52 -25.90
N THR A 149 3.05 -1.22 -26.22
CA THR A 149 1.70 -0.88 -25.73
C THR A 149 1.12 -2.07 -24.99
N ALA A 150 0.83 -1.90 -23.71
CA ALA A 150 0.25 -2.92 -22.84
C ALA A 150 -1.21 -2.55 -22.51
N ARG A 151 -2.10 -3.54 -22.57
CA ARG A 151 -3.48 -3.42 -22.10
C ARG A 151 -3.68 -4.32 -20.91
N ILE A 152 -4.04 -3.74 -19.78
CA ILE A 152 -4.08 -4.43 -18.50
C ILE A 152 -5.46 -4.23 -17.89
N LEU A 153 -6.10 -5.33 -17.52
CA LEU A 153 -7.33 -5.32 -16.74
C LEU A 153 -6.99 -5.60 -15.28
N SER A 154 -7.24 -4.65 -14.40
CA SER A 154 -7.11 -4.84 -12.95
C SER A 154 -8.51 -4.93 -12.34
N GLY A 155 -8.73 -5.87 -11.43
CA GLY A 155 -9.97 -5.88 -10.64
C GLY A 155 -10.04 -4.65 -9.73
N ARG A 156 -11.24 -4.25 -9.30
CA ARG A 156 -11.34 -3.41 -8.10
C ARG A 156 -10.86 -4.24 -6.91
N PRO A 157 -10.05 -3.68 -6.00
CA PRO A 157 -9.90 -4.28 -4.69
C PRO A 157 -11.30 -4.39 -4.07
N VAL A 158 -11.72 -5.60 -3.70
CA VAL A 158 -12.93 -5.79 -2.87
C VAL A 158 -12.56 -5.30 -1.47
N ALA A 159 -12.73 -4.00 -1.26
CA ALA A 159 -12.31 -3.31 -0.06
C ALA A 159 -13.31 -3.63 1.07
N GLY A 160 -12.95 -4.60 1.93
CA GLY A 160 -13.83 -5.16 2.96
C GLY A 160 -13.40 -6.57 3.38
N GLU A 161 -13.92 -7.57 2.69
CA GLU A 161 -13.68 -8.99 2.99
C GLU A 161 -12.22 -9.43 2.75
N ALA A 162 -11.61 -8.97 1.66
CA ALA A 162 -10.19 -9.24 1.38
C ALA A 162 -9.26 -8.57 2.41
N ALA A 163 -9.65 -7.42 2.97
CA ALA A 163 -8.87 -6.73 3.99
C ALA A 163 -8.88 -7.49 5.32
N ARG A 164 -10.02 -8.11 5.70
CA ARG A 164 -10.11 -8.98 6.87
C ARG A 164 -9.21 -10.20 6.71
N ALA A 165 -9.31 -10.90 5.59
CA ALA A 165 -8.53 -12.11 5.32
C ALA A 165 -7.01 -11.80 5.31
N ALA A 166 -6.59 -10.70 4.67
CA ALA A 166 -5.20 -10.26 4.68
C ALA A 166 -4.69 -9.96 6.11
N LEU A 167 -5.54 -9.37 6.96
CA LEU A 167 -5.21 -9.10 8.36
C LEU A 167 -5.02 -10.41 9.16
N GLU A 168 -5.88 -11.40 8.95
CA GLU A 168 -5.74 -12.72 9.60
C GLU A 168 -4.46 -13.43 9.19
N GLU A 169 -4.18 -13.45 7.90
CA GLU A 169 -2.94 -14.02 7.35
C GLU A 169 -1.73 -13.32 7.95
N PHE A 170 -1.73 -11.97 7.99
CA PHE A 170 -0.65 -11.18 8.55
C PHE A 170 -0.39 -11.49 10.04
N ILE A 171 -1.43 -11.60 10.85
CA ILE A 171 -1.31 -11.95 12.28
C ILE A 171 -0.89 -13.42 12.45
N GLY A 172 -1.29 -14.29 11.52
CA GLY A 172 -1.02 -15.72 11.53
C GLY A 172 0.44 -16.09 11.26
N ARG A 173 1.21 -15.23 10.59
CA ARG A 173 2.60 -15.51 10.21
C ARG A 173 3.49 -15.87 11.41
N ASP A 174 4.45 -16.77 11.20
CA ASP A 174 5.33 -17.25 12.27
C ASP A 174 6.24 -16.15 12.82
N ASP A 175 6.65 -15.21 11.96
CA ASP A 175 7.45 -14.02 12.26
C ASP A 175 6.64 -12.90 12.92
N PHE A 176 5.31 -13.00 12.99
CA PHE A 176 4.49 -12.02 13.68
C PHE A 176 4.64 -12.11 15.20
N VAL A 177 5.25 -11.08 15.80
CA VAL A 177 5.69 -11.03 17.20
C VAL A 177 4.60 -10.69 18.21
N CYS A 178 3.50 -10.07 17.78
CA CYS A 178 2.49 -9.55 18.72
C CYS A 178 1.58 -10.67 19.27
N LEU A 179 1.95 -11.17 20.45
CA LEU A 179 1.21 -12.20 21.17
C LEU A 179 -0.22 -11.80 21.53
N GLY A 180 -0.47 -10.50 21.76
CA GLY A 180 -1.81 -9.96 22.04
C GLY A 180 -2.75 -10.13 20.85
N ALA A 181 -2.32 -9.68 19.67
CA ALA A 181 -3.06 -9.85 18.43
C ALA A 181 -3.25 -11.33 18.05
N LYS A 182 -2.23 -12.19 18.22
CA LYS A 182 -2.39 -13.65 18.06
C LYS A 182 -3.39 -14.28 19.06
N ALA A 183 -3.48 -13.74 20.27
CA ALA A 183 -4.46 -14.19 21.26
C ALA A 183 -5.87 -13.70 20.94
N ALA A 184 -6.00 -12.48 20.43
CA ALA A 184 -7.26 -11.89 19.95
C ALA A 184 -7.81 -12.67 18.76
N LEU A 185 -6.97 -12.95 17.75
CA LEU A 185 -7.37 -13.72 16.56
C LEU A 185 -7.87 -15.12 16.93
N ARG A 186 -7.12 -15.87 17.76
CA ARG A 186 -7.51 -17.22 18.20
C ARG A 186 -8.80 -17.27 19.03
N ARG A 187 -9.22 -16.15 19.61
CA ARG A 187 -10.43 -16.04 20.44
C ARG A 187 -11.58 -15.35 19.72
N ASP A 188 -11.40 -15.03 18.45
CA ASP A 188 -12.34 -14.25 17.64
C ASP A 188 -12.73 -12.91 18.31
N ARG A 189 -11.71 -12.18 18.77
CA ARG A 189 -11.85 -10.88 19.47
C ARG A 189 -11.25 -9.71 18.67
N ILE A 190 -11.18 -9.86 17.35
CA ILE A 190 -10.78 -8.79 16.44
C ILE A 190 -12.03 -8.30 15.72
N THR A 191 -12.49 -7.11 16.08
CA THR A 191 -13.50 -6.39 15.28
C THR A 191 -12.78 -5.65 14.17
N HIS A 192 -13.19 -5.85 12.92
CA HIS A 192 -12.53 -5.24 11.76
C HIS A 192 -13.55 -4.53 10.88
N HIS A 193 -13.20 -3.33 10.44
CA HIS A 193 -13.96 -2.55 9.49
C HIS A 193 -13.04 -1.97 8.42
N HIS A 194 -13.44 -2.10 7.16
CA HIS A 194 -12.81 -1.37 6.07
C HIS A 194 -13.51 -0.02 5.88
N CYS A 195 -12.75 1.06 5.94
CA CYS A 195 -13.28 2.42 6.03
C CYS A 195 -13.10 3.23 4.73
N GLY A 196 -12.49 2.66 3.67
CA GLY A 196 -12.27 3.38 2.40
C GLY A 196 -11.19 4.46 2.50
N GLU A 197 -11.39 5.59 1.83
CA GLU A 197 -10.40 6.67 1.74
C GLU A 197 -10.16 7.37 3.09
N PRO A 198 -8.94 7.36 3.63
CA PRO A 198 -8.67 7.86 4.97
C PRO A 198 -8.86 9.38 5.08
N ALA A 199 -9.51 9.79 6.17
CA ALA A 199 -9.93 11.16 6.48
C ALA A 199 -11.04 11.73 5.59
N SER A 200 -11.69 10.93 4.75
CA SER A 200 -12.99 11.28 4.18
C SER A 200 -14.09 11.25 5.26
N GLU A 201 -15.17 11.99 5.05
CA GLU A 201 -16.34 11.97 5.95
C GLU A 201 -16.95 10.57 6.08
N GLU A 202 -16.96 9.80 4.98
CA GLU A 202 -17.45 8.43 4.97
C GLU A 202 -16.56 7.52 5.83
N ALA A 203 -15.23 7.63 5.69
CA ALA A 203 -14.30 6.84 6.49
C ALA A 203 -14.37 7.17 7.98
N VAL A 204 -14.51 8.46 8.32
CA VAL A 204 -14.68 8.91 9.71
C VAL A 204 -15.95 8.31 10.30
N ARG A 205 -17.08 8.40 9.58
CA ARG A 205 -18.36 7.83 10.01
C ARG A 205 -18.31 6.32 10.17
N ALA A 206 -17.73 5.62 9.19
CA ALA A 206 -17.59 4.16 9.23
C ALA A 206 -16.71 3.71 10.41
N ASN A 207 -15.59 4.39 10.65
CA ASN A 207 -14.68 4.09 11.74
C ASN A 207 -15.33 4.37 13.11
N LEU A 208 -15.95 5.54 13.30
CA LEU A 208 -16.68 5.86 14.54
C LEU A 208 -17.82 4.87 14.81
N GLY A 209 -18.60 4.52 13.79
CA GLY A 209 -19.66 3.53 13.91
C GLY A 209 -19.13 2.14 14.32
N GLY A 210 -18.05 1.69 13.70
CA GLY A 210 -17.39 0.43 14.05
C GLY A 210 -16.80 0.44 15.46
N LEU A 211 -16.16 1.54 15.87
CA LEU A 211 -15.63 1.72 17.22
C LEU A 211 -16.75 1.74 18.26
N ARG A 212 -17.88 2.38 17.98
CA ARG A 212 -19.04 2.37 18.86
C ARG A 212 -19.56 0.94 19.07
N ALA A 213 -19.77 0.20 17.98
CA ALA A 213 -20.23 -1.20 18.06
C ALA A 213 -19.22 -2.10 18.79
N PHE A 214 -17.91 -1.87 18.60
CA PHE A 214 -16.87 -2.52 19.38
C PHE A 214 -17.01 -2.22 20.88
N LEU A 215 -17.18 -0.95 21.25
CA LEU A 215 -17.32 -0.55 22.66
C LEU A 215 -18.60 -1.09 23.31
N ASP A 216 -19.70 -1.21 22.56
CA ASP A 216 -20.98 -1.76 23.05
C ASP A 216 -20.85 -3.21 23.56
N SER A 217 -19.90 -3.95 23.02
CA SER A 217 -19.64 -5.36 23.39
C SER A 217 -18.31 -5.54 24.14
N PHE A 218 -17.60 -4.45 24.44
CA PHE A 218 -16.27 -4.49 25.03
C PHE A 218 -16.34 -4.59 26.57
N GLU A 219 -15.86 -5.72 27.10
CA GLU A 219 -15.69 -5.92 28.53
C GLU A 219 -14.20 -6.06 28.90
N PRO A 220 -13.61 -5.09 29.62
CA PRO A 220 -12.23 -5.19 30.07
C PRO A 220 -12.10 -6.25 31.17
N GLY A 221 -11.15 -7.17 31.02
CA GLY A 221 -10.92 -8.26 31.95
C GLY A 221 -9.49 -8.80 31.89
N ALA A 222 -9.12 -9.62 32.89
CA ALA A 222 -7.75 -10.13 33.06
C ALA A 222 -7.26 -11.09 31.95
N GLN A 223 -8.14 -11.44 31.01
CA GLN A 223 -7.83 -12.25 29.83
C GLN A 223 -8.32 -11.59 28.53
N SER A 224 -8.78 -10.33 28.58
CA SER A 224 -9.31 -9.64 27.42
C SER A 224 -8.15 -9.25 26.50
N PHE A 225 -8.18 -9.80 25.28
CA PHE A 225 -7.34 -9.40 24.17
C PHE A 225 -8.29 -9.06 23.03
N SER A 226 -8.92 -7.89 23.12
CA SER A 226 -9.81 -7.36 22.11
C SER A 226 -9.14 -6.17 21.44
N SER A 227 -9.29 -6.08 20.12
CA SER A 227 -8.79 -4.99 19.30
C SER A 227 -9.83 -4.65 18.25
N PHE A 228 -10.00 -3.35 17.99
CA PHE A 228 -10.69 -2.87 16.82
C PHE A 228 -9.66 -2.51 15.74
N VAL A 229 -9.88 -2.92 14.49
CA VAL A 229 -8.97 -2.66 13.38
C VAL A 229 -9.73 -1.96 12.25
N ALA A 230 -9.38 -0.71 12.00
CA ALA A 230 -9.79 0.01 10.81
C ALA A 230 -8.73 -0.18 9.71
N THR A 231 -9.14 -0.70 8.55
CA THR A 231 -8.30 -0.72 7.34
C THR A 231 -8.79 0.33 6.35
N PHE A 232 -7.88 0.88 5.56
CA PHE A 232 -8.18 1.94 4.60
C PHE A 232 -7.70 1.56 3.19
N ASP A 233 -8.18 2.31 2.21
CA ASP A 233 -7.68 2.22 0.84
C ASP A 233 -6.19 2.51 0.78
N ARG A 234 -5.52 1.97 -0.25
CA ARG A 234 -4.08 2.17 -0.43
C ARG A 234 -3.76 3.66 -0.59
N LEU A 235 -2.67 4.08 0.03
CA LEU A 235 -2.13 5.43 -0.13
C LEU A 235 -1.38 5.55 -1.47
N PRO A 236 -1.29 6.77 -2.04
CA PRO A 236 -0.60 7.02 -3.30
C PRO A 236 0.91 6.73 -3.24
N ASP A 237 1.50 6.75 -2.04
CA ASP A 237 2.85 6.28 -1.79
C ASP A 237 2.91 5.50 -0.47
N THR A 238 3.95 4.69 -0.30
CA THR A 238 4.13 3.82 0.87
C THR A 238 5.03 4.42 1.95
N SER A 239 5.47 5.68 1.83
CA SER A 239 6.41 6.29 2.78
C SER A 239 5.84 6.37 4.20
N GLU A 240 6.73 6.31 5.20
CA GLU A 240 6.33 6.47 6.60
C GLU A 240 5.81 7.90 6.86
N GLU A 241 6.34 8.91 6.18
CA GLU A 241 5.90 10.30 6.27
C GLU A 241 4.48 10.52 5.74
N THR A 242 4.16 9.98 4.57
CA THR A 242 2.80 10.07 4.01
C THR A 242 1.81 9.31 4.88
N PHE A 243 2.18 8.13 5.37
CA PHE A 243 1.32 7.39 6.30
C PHE A 243 1.11 8.16 7.61
N GLU A 244 2.16 8.69 8.24
CA GLU A 244 2.05 9.47 9.48
C GLU A 244 1.12 10.68 9.34
N ARG A 245 1.29 11.48 8.29
CA ARG A 245 0.42 12.62 8.00
C ARG A 245 -1.04 12.20 7.81
N THR A 246 -1.26 11.07 7.11
CA THR A 246 -2.60 10.54 6.87
C THR A 246 -3.26 10.06 8.17
N VAL A 247 -2.52 9.32 9.00
CA VAL A 247 -2.98 8.85 10.32
C VAL A 247 -3.42 10.02 11.17
N TRP A 248 -2.58 11.05 11.31
CA TRP A 248 -2.93 12.19 12.14
C TRP A 248 -4.09 13.01 11.60
N ARG A 249 -4.18 13.19 10.27
CA ARG A 249 -5.33 13.83 9.63
C ARG A 249 -6.63 13.06 9.94
N HIS A 250 -6.59 11.73 9.88
CA HIS A 250 -7.75 10.91 10.19
C HIS A 250 -8.10 10.92 11.68
N LEU A 251 -7.12 10.82 12.58
CA LEU A 251 -7.35 10.92 14.03
C LEU A 251 -7.91 12.28 14.43
N GLN A 252 -7.44 13.36 13.83
CA GLN A 252 -8.03 14.70 14.03
C GLN A 252 -9.49 14.72 13.60
N ALA A 253 -9.81 14.20 12.42
CA ALA A 253 -11.19 14.19 11.92
C ALA A 253 -12.13 13.31 12.78
N LEU A 254 -11.64 12.19 13.33
CA LEU A 254 -12.39 11.39 14.31
C LEU A 254 -12.68 12.19 15.58
N HIS A 255 -11.67 12.89 16.12
CA HIS A 255 -11.83 13.72 17.32
C HIS A 255 -12.78 14.89 17.09
N ASP A 256 -12.66 15.59 15.96
CA ASP A 256 -13.50 16.76 15.65
C ASP A 256 -14.98 16.38 15.52
N GLU A 257 -15.28 15.16 15.07
CA GLU A 257 -16.64 14.63 15.01
C GLU A 257 -17.12 14.11 16.37
N ASP A 258 -16.30 13.30 17.07
CA ASP A 258 -16.64 12.73 18.38
C ASP A 258 -16.84 13.80 19.46
N SER A 259 -16.00 14.83 19.47
CA SER A 259 -16.00 15.90 20.48
C SER A 259 -17.24 16.80 20.46
N ARG A 260 -18.09 16.70 19.41
CA ARG A 260 -19.41 17.34 19.36
C ARG A 260 -20.42 16.70 20.31
N HIS A 261 -20.17 15.46 20.72
CA HIS A 261 -21.12 14.63 21.45
C HIS A 261 -20.52 14.01 22.72
N HIS A 262 -19.19 13.90 22.78
CA HIS A 262 -18.48 13.21 23.84
C HIS A 262 -17.32 14.04 24.38
N ALA A 263 -17.21 14.07 25.71
CA ALA A 263 -16.05 14.66 26.36
C ALA A 263 -14.83 13.74 26.20
N TRP A 264 -13.63 14.35 26.22
CA TRP A 264 -12.40 13.60 26.42
C TRP A 264 -12.48 12.79 27.73
N THR A 265 -11.88 11.60 27.75
CA THR A 265 -11.87 10.76 28.96
C THR A 265 -11.28 11.49 30.17
N GLY A 266 -11.86 11.30 31.36
CA GLY A 266 -11.34 11.88 32.61
C GLY A 266 -10.10 11.16 33.17
N LEU A 267 -9.66 10.08 32.54
CA LEU A 267 -8.59 9.21 33.04
C LEU A 267 -7.19 9.58 32.51
N TYR A 268 -7.13 10.21 31.34
CA TYR A 268 -5.91 10.51 30.58
C TYR A 268 -5.93 11.95 30.08
N ASP A 269 -4.75 12.51 29.86
CA ASP A 269 -4.61 13.89 29.41
C ASP A 269 -4.94 14.01 27.92
N ARG A 270 -5.46 15.18 27.52
CA ARG A 270 -5.76 15.51 26.11
C ARG A 270 -4.59 16.10 25.34
N ASP A 271 -3.55 16.55 26.05
CA ASP A 271 -2.36 17.14 25.46
C ASP A 271 -1.43 16.03 24.95
N PRO A 272 -1.16 15.93 23.63
CA PRO A 272 -0.27 14.89 23.08
C PRO A 272 1.18 15.00 23.53
N ALA A 273 1.60 16.13 24.13
CA ALA A 273 2.91 16.27 24.75
C ALA A 273 2.95 15.75 26.20
N SER A 274 1.80 15.43 26.80
CA SER A 274 1.74 14.88 28.16
C SER A 274 2.20 13.42 28.21
N PRO A 275 2.98 13.02 29.23
CA PRO A 275 3.30 11.61 29.46
C PRO A 275 2.12 10.75 29.92
N ARG A 276 0.95 11.37 30.14
CA ARG A 276 -0.32 10.71 30.43
C ARG A 276 -1.32 10.84 29.28
N PHE A 277 -0.87 11.25 28.10
CA PHE A 277 -1.72 11.30 26.92
C PHE A 277 -2.24 9.90 26.54
N ALA A 278 -3.52 9.82 26.20
CA ALA A 278 -4.09 8.71 25.45
C ALA A 278 -5.21 9.23 24.57
N PHE A 279 -5.23 8.82 23.30
CA PHE A 279 -6.26 9.27 22.36
C PHE A 279 -7.64 8.78 22.79
N SER A 280 -8.60 9.70 22.91
CA SER A 280 -9.93 9.41 23.43
C SER A 280 -10.98 9.53 22.33
N LEU A 281 -11.88 8.55 22.26
CA LEU A 281 -13.13 8.63 21.51
C LEU A 281 -14.25 8.08 22.38
N PHE A 282 -15.45 8.64 22.32
CA PHE A 282 -16.59 8.24 23.15
C PHE A 282 -16.30 8.28 24.67
N GLY A 283 -15.41 9.18 25.10
CA GLY A 283 -14.89 9.24 26.48
C GLY A 283 -14.01 8.04 26.89
N HIS A 284 -13.58 7.22 25.93
CA HIS A 284 -12.81 5.99 26.16
C HIS A 284 -11.37 6.11 25.65
N PRO A 285 -10.35 5.78 26.46
CA PRO A 285 -8.95 5.89 26.07
C PRO A 285 -8.48 4.70 25.23
N PHE A 286 -7.84 5.01 24.10
CA PHE A 286 -7.26 4.07 23.16
C PHE A 286 -5.74 4.27 23.01
N PHE A 287 -5.04 3.14 22.92
CA PHE A 287 -3.70 3.06 22.35
C PHE A 287 -3.82 2.68 20.88
N VAL A 288 -3.37 3.57 20.00
CA VAL A 288 -3.48 3.40 18.55
C VAL A 288 -2.17 2.85 17.97
N VAL A 289 -2.27 1.88 17.07
CA VAL A 289 -1.13 1.32 16.34
C VAL A 289 -1.39 1.39 14.84
N GLY A 290 -0.52 2.10 14.14
CA GLY A 290 -0.49 2.18 12.68
C GLY A 290 0.29 1.03 12.05
N LEU A 291 -0.28 0.48 10.97
CA LEU A 291 0.30 -0.54 10.10
C LEU A 291 0.24 -0.05 8.65
N HIS A 292 1.29 -0.25 7.85
CA HIS A 292 1.28 0.11 6.42
C HIS A 292 2.38 -0.62 5.62
N PRO A 293 2.27 -0.67 4.28
CA PRO A 293 3.16 -1.49 3.44
C PRO A 293 4.64 -1.07 3.45
N GLY A 294 4.91 0.20 3.70
CA GLY A 294 6.28 0.73 3.74
C GLY A 294 6.85 0.89 5.14
N ALA A 295 6.25 0.28 6.16
CA ALA A 295 6.77 0.36 7.52
C ALA A 295 8.20 -0.19 7.58
N SER A 296 9.12 0.59 8.17
CA SER A 296 10.50 0.18 8.43
C SER A 296 10.55 -1.08 9.30
N ARG A 297 9.56 -1.26 10.18
CA ARG A 297 9.42 -2.42 11.07
C ARG A 297 8.63 -3.55 10.41
N PRO A 298 9.19 -4.77 10.29
CA PRO A 298 8.47 -5.93 9.76
C PRO A 298 7.14 -6.20 10.46
N SER A 299 7.11 -6.07 11.80
CA SER A 299 5.89 -6.26 12.62
C SER A 299 4.78 -5.24 12.38
N ARG A 300 5.04 -4.16 11.63
CA ARG A 300 4.05 -3.15 11.22
C ARG A 300 3.82 -3.13 9.69
N ARG A 301 4.50 -4.01 8.95
CA ARG A 301 4.46 -4.05 7.48
C ARG A 301 3.26 -4.84 6.98
N PHE A 302 2.09 -4.24 7.10
CA PHE A 302 0.83 -4.81 6.63
C PHE A 302 0.53 -4.37 5.18
N ALA A 303 -0.19 -5.20 4.42
CA ALA A 303 -0.47 -4.97 2.99
C ALA A 303 -1.37 -3.75 2.69
N LEU A 304 -2.06 -3.23 3.70
CA LEU A 304 -2.91 -2.05 3.62
C LEU A 304 -2.57 -1.05 4.73
N PRO A 305 -2.88 0.24 4.55
CA PRO A 305 -2.90 1.18 5.67
C PRO A 305 -3.97 0.75 6.69
N ALA A 306 -3.61 0.70 7.96
CA ALA A 306 -4.53 0.31 9.02
C ALA A 306 -4.23 1.01 10.34
N LEU A 307 -5.28 1.22 11.14
CA LEU A 307 -5.22 1.67 12.53
C LEU A 307 -5.84 0.61 13.43
N VAL A 308 -5.06 0.17 14.41
CA VAL A 308 -5.50 -0.76 15.45
C VAL A 308 -5.75 0.03 16.73
N PHE A 309 -6.98 0.02 17.21
CA PHE A 309 -7.41 0.66 18.43
C PHE A 309 -7.47 -0.38 19.55
N ASN A 310 -6.64 -0.21 20.56
CA ASN A 310 -6.63 -1.07 21.75
C ASN A 310 -7.06 -0.25 22.95
N SER A 311 -8.00 -0.77 23.76
CA SER A 311 -8.41 -0.05 24.97
C SER A 311 -7.28 0.00 26.00
N HIS A 312 -7.01 1.19 26.55
CA HIS A 312 -6.15 1.34 27.72
C HIS A 312 -6.75 0.66 28.97
N LEU A 313 -8.08 0.61 29.10
CA LEU A 313 -8.75 -0.07 30.21
C LEU A 313 -8.44 -1.58 30.21
N GLN A 314 -8.31 -2.20 29.03
CA GLN A 314 -7.85 -3.58 28.90
C GLN A 314 -6.43 -3.76 29.43
N PHE A 315 -5.51 -2.88 29.08
CA PHE A 315 -4.12 -2.96 29.55
C PHE A 315 -4.03 -2.81 31.07
N ASN A 316 -4.84 -1.91 31.65
CA ASN A 316 -4.95 -1.74 33.09
C ASN A 316 -5.48 -3.01 33.76
N ALA A 317 -6.53 -3.63 33.21
CA ALA A 317 -7.12 -4.88 33.72
C ALA A 317 -6.17 -6.09 33.63
N LEU A 318 -5.28 -6.13 32.63
CA LEU A 318 -4.27 -7.19 32.50
C LEU A 318 -3.18 -7.13 33.58
N GLY A 319 -2.93 -5.96 34.20
CA GLY A 319 -2.01 -5.79 35.32
C GLY A 319 -0.63 -6.46 35.10
N ARG A 320 -0.22 -7.35 36.03
CA ARG A 320 1.07 -8.06 35.95
C ARG A 320 1.24 -8.94 34.71
N ASN A 321 0.15 -9.40 34.09
CA ASN A 321 0.21 -10.23 32.88
C ASN A 321 0.65 -9.42 31.66
N PHE A 322 0.30 -8.13 31.60
CA PHE A 322 0.77 -7.22 30.56
C PHE A 322 2.30 -7.08 30.58
N PHE A 323 2.91 -6.92 31.76
CA PHE A 323 4.37 -6.82 31.91
C PHE A 323 5.10 -8.11 31.47
N ARG A 324 4.55 -9.31 31.79
CA ARG A 324 5.10 -10.58 31.31
C ARG A 324 4.98 -10.73 29.80
N MET A 325 3.82 -10.37 29.23
CA MET A 325 3.60 -10.36 27.79
C MET A 325 4.61 -9.44 27.10
N ARG A 326 4.79 -8.22 27.61
CA ARG A 326 5.74 -7.24 27.09
C ARG A 326 7.18 -7.76 27.09
N LYS A 327 7.60 -8.44 28.16
CA LYS A 327 8.93 -9.07 28.23
C LYS A 327 9.11 -10.13 27.13
N ARG A 328 8.10 -10.97 26.89
CA ARG A 328 8.14 -11.98 25.82
C ARG A 328 8.11 -11.38 24.42
N ILE A 329 7.32 -10.33 24.20
CA ILE A 329 7.26 -9.61 22.92
C ILE A 329 8.64 -9.01 22.62
N ARG A 330 9.26 -8.32 23.59
CA ARG A 330 10.61 -7.76 23.42
C ARG A 330 11.67 -8.82 23.11
N GLN A 331 11.60 -9.97 23.77
CA GLN A 331 12.52 -11.09 23.50
C GLN A 331 12.35 -11.60 22.06
N ARG A 332 11.11 -11.90 21.63
CA ARG A 332 10.85 -12.35 20.25
C ARG A 332 11.23 -11.31 19.20
N ASP A 333 11.05 -10.02 19.48
CA ASP A 333 11.42 -8.94 18.56
C ASP A 333 12.95 -8.87 18.39
N HIS A 334 13.71 -9.08 19.47
CA HIS A 334 15.16 -9.23 19.39
C HIS A 334 15.56 -10.50 18.62
N ASP A 335 14.93 -11.64 18.94
CA ASP A 335 15.26 -12.94 18.34
C ASP A 335 14.94 -13.00 16.83
N LEU A 336 13.84 -12.36 16.39
CA LEU A 336 13.35 -12.42 15.00
C LEU A 336 13.79 -11.22 14.15
N HIS A 337 13.97 -10.03 14.75
CA HIS A 337 14.23 -8.79 14.02
C HIS A 337 15.53 -8.08 14.45
N GLY A 338 16.35 -8.72 15.28
CA GLY A 338 17.68 -8.24 15.67
C GLY A 338 17.72 -7.08 16.67
N SER A 339 16.57 -6.48 17.01
CA SER A 339 16.50 -5.40 18.01
C SER A 339 15.11 -5.32 18.64
N ALA A 340 15.03 -4.84 19.89
CA ALA A 340 13.75 -4.62 20.57
C ALA A 340 13.09 -3.33 20.07
N ASN A 341 11.77 -3.36 19.89
CA ASN A 341 10.98 -2.17 19.53
C ASN A 341 11.17 -1.00 20.53
N PRO A 342 11.76 0.13 20.10
CA PRO A 342 11.92 1.34 20.92
C PRO A 342 10.60 1.90 21.43
N SER A 343 9.50 1.74 20.68
CA SER A 343 8.15 2.11 21.13
C SER A 343 7.69 1.32 22.36
N LEU A 344 8.35 0.18 22.66
CA LEU A 344 8.12 -0.56 23.89
C LEU A 344 9.08 -0.16 25.00
N LEU A 345 10.19 0.54 24.73
CA LEU A 345 11.27 0.82 25.70
C LEU A 345 10.93 2.01 26.62
N THR A 346 10.31 3.07 26.11
CA THR A 346 9.96 4.29 26.85
C THR A 346 8.59 4.82 26.42
N TYR A 347 7.56 4.48 27.18
CA TYR A 347 6.16 4.92 26.96
C TYR A 347 5.90 6.39 27.35
N ARG A 348 6.95 7.23 27.45
CA ARG A 348 6.78 8.60 27.94
C ARG A 348 6.03 9.49 26.95
N ASP A 349 6.04 9.17 25.66
CA ASP A 349 5.43 10.00 24.61
C ASP A 349 4.58 9.13 23.67
N GLU A 350 3.40 8.72 24.14
CA GLU A 350 2.55 7.75 23.44
C GLU A 350 2.23 8.16 21.99
N ALA A 351 1.94 9.44 21.75
CA ALA A 351 1.61 9.98 20.44
C ALA A 351 2.69 9.66 19.39
N ARG A 352 3.97 9.71 19.74
CA ARG A 352 5.10 9.43 18.82
C ARG A 352 5.09 8.01 18.25
N HIS A 353 4.30 7.10 18.82
CA HIS A 353 4.31 5.68 18.45
C HIS A 353 3.14 5.25 17.57
N TYR A 354 2.16 6.12 17.36
CA TYR A 354 0.94 5.78 16.64
C TYR A 354 1.21 5.46 15.18
N SER A 355 1.92 6.32 14.43
CA SER A 355 2.27 6.04 13.02
C SER A 355 3.22 4.83 12.88
N GLY A 356 4.08 4.62 13.87
CA GLY A 356 5.13 3.60 13.84
C GLY A 356 6.43 4.02 13.19
N ARG A 357 6.47 5.23 12.63
CA ARG A 357 7.69 5.89 12.19
C ARG A 357 8.59 6.20 13.39
N MET A 358 9.90 6.10 13.20
CA MET A 358 10.85 6.62 14.19
C MET A 358 10.97 8.14 14.02
N THR A 359 10.31 8.90 14.89
CA THR A 359 10.31 10.36 14.84
C THR A 359 11.62 10.95 15.36
N ALA A 360 12.05 12.08 14.79
CA ALA A 360 13.19 12.85 15.28
C ALA A 360 12.93 13.44 16.69
N PRO A 361 13.98 13.80 17.46
CA PRO A 361 13.81 14.34 18.82
C PRO A 361 12.92 15.59 18.88
N ASP A 362 13.01 16.47 17.88
CA ASP A 362 12.29 17.73 17.74
C ASP A 362 10.88 17.58 17.15
N TRP A 363 10.45 16.35 16.81
CA TRP A 363 9.11 16.10 16.29
C TRP A 363 8.02 16.53 17.28
N THR A 364 6.98 17.17 16.75
CA THR A 364 5.78 17.56 17.48
C THR A 364 4.56 16.88 16.89
N CYS A 365 3.62 16.51 17.76
CA CYS A 365 2.38 15.90 17.33
C CYS A 365 1.50 16.95 16.63
N PRO A 366 1.01 16.71 15.40
CA PRO A 366 0.16 17.67 14.69
C PRO A 366 -1.30 17.66 15.17
N PHE A 367 -1.66 16.75 16.09
CA PHE A 367 -3.00 16.64 16.65
C PHE A 367 -3.27 17.74 17.67
N THR A 368 -4.48 18.29 17.64
CA THR A 368 -4.97 19.24 18.64
C THR A 368 -6.33 18.80 19.17
N ALA A 369 -6.41 18.51 20.46
CA ALA A 369 -7.70 18.28 21.11
C ALA A 369 -8.43 19.62 21.32
N GLY A 370 -9.47 19.89 20.53
CA GLY A 370 -10.36 21.04 20.73
C GLY A 370 -11.01 21.05 22.12
N PRO A 371 -11.50 22.22 22.60
CA PRO A 371 -12.34 22.25 23.80
C PRO A 371 -13.63 21.42 23.57
N PRO A 372 -14.24 20.84 24.61
CA PRO A 372 -15.54 20.19 24.48
C PRO A 372 -16.55 21.19 23.91
N GLY A 373 -17.30 20.78 22.89
CA GLY A 373 -18.36 21.57 22.26
C GLY A 373 -19.57 21.78 23.15
#